data_AF-K2GZF0-F1
#
_entry.id   AF-K2GZF0-F1
#
_cell.length_a   1.000
_cell.length_b   1.000
_cell.length_c   1.000
_cell.angle_alpha   90.00
_cell.angle_beta   90.00
_cell.angle_gamma   90.00
#
_symmetry.space_group_name_H-M   'P 1'
#
loop_
_entity.id
_entity.type
_entity.pdbx_description
1 polymer ?
#
loop_
_entity_poly.entity_id
_entity_poly.type
_entity_poly.pdbx_seq_one_letter_code
_entity_poly.pdbx_strand_id
1 'polypeptide(L)'
;MYGCNKCNDIECISCDEGYQLSNGICISIEYIKDPTNNYLCTSGICVLDYSKSNQTDIKLTSHITSLLLPPHEIIVSINDGDINSIMSGDFIIFSTLVHINSIHLPLSTLHYQKGLNGNVIECNSIFLEEESSIKTLKSNSIELNYQSMNKHNINTVIVDFNTTIKIHVNEGEKKDIEKHGVYFLENTKFISSNKTNNISELISLNLIIGEEEITVPYYFITNLCNNRTSAFLPEIPEDYKTSCPDYIFVKPTTSLWWVSATVLIVCIICVFIFGICFSIYLYFKSRNQ
;
A
#
# COMPACT_ATOMS: atom_id res chain seq x y z
N MET A 1 -20.53 -0.05 25.00
CA MET A 1 -19.14 -0.32 25.39
C MET A 1 -19.18 -1.17 26.65
N TYR A 2 -18.69 -2.42 26.59
CA TYR A 2 -18.70 -3.30 27.76
C TYR A 2 -17.77 -2.72 28.85
N GLY A 3 -18.21 -2.70 30.11
CA GLY A 3 -17.45 -2.12 31.22
C GLY A 3 -17.33 -0.58 31.25
N CYS A 4 -18.07 0.16 30.41
CA CYS A 4 -18.20 1.63 30.52
C CYS A 4 -19.18 2.00 31.62
N ASN A 5 -18.71 2.70 32.65
CA ASN A 5 -19.52 3.30 33.71
C ASN A 5 -20.11 4.64 33.28
N LYS A 6 -19.32 5.44 32.53
CA LYS A 6 -19.76 6.75 32.02
C LYS A 6 -19.25 6.95 30.60
N CYS A 7 -20.12 7.35 29.69
CA CYS A 7 -19.79 7.56 28.29
C CYS A 7 -20.28 8.96 27.84
N ASN A 8 -19.63 9.58 26.84
CA ASN A 8 -20.26 10.59 25.98
C ASN A 8 -20.94 9.88 24.80
N ASP A 9 -21.53 10.63 23.86
CA ASP A 9 -22.27 10.08 22.71
C ASP A 9 -21.43 9.12 21.81
N ILE A 10 -20.10 9.06 21.99
CA ILE A 10 -19.16 8.36 21.10
C ILE A 10 -18.07 7.57 21.86
N GLU A 11 -17.68 7.95 23.08
CA GLU A 11 -16.54 7.40 23.83
C GLU A 11 -16.84 7.16 25.31
N CYS A 12 -16.15 6.21 25.93
CA CYS A 12 -16.16 6.00 27.36
C CYS A 12 -15.27 7.03 28.08
N ILE A 13 -15.82 7.63 29.13
CA ILE A 13 -15.18 8.60 30.03
C ILE A 13 -14.65 7.91 31.30
N SER A 14 -15.32 6.86 31.78
CA SER A 14 -14.86 6.09 32.94
C SER A 14 -15.35 4.65 32.91
N CYS A 15 -14.54 3.72 33.40
CA CYS A 15 -14.85 2.30 33.41
C CYS A 15 -15.41 1.81 34.75
N ASP A 16 -16.11 0.69 34.70
CA ASP A 16 -16.49 -0.08 35.89
C ASP A 16 -15.24 -0.68 36.57
N GLU A 17 -15.35 -1.06 37.84
CA GLU A 17 -14.28 -1.77 38.53
C GLU A 17 -13.90 -3.06 37.78
N GLY A 18 -12.59 -3.35 37.69
CA GLY A 18 -12.07 -4.47 36.91
C GLY A 18 -11.79 -4.14 35.44
N TYR A 19 -12.03 -2.89 35.00
CA TYR A 19 -11.74 -2.42 33.65
C TYR A 19 -10.78 -1.21 33.68
N GLN A 20 -9.92 -1.11 32.67
CA GLN A 20 -9.03 0.03 32.44
C GLN A 20 -9.53 0.82 31.23
N LEU A 21 -9.58 2.15 31.37
CA LEU A 21 -9.90 3.05 30.25
C LEU A 21 -8.66 3.21 29.35
N SER A 22 -8.82 2.92 28.07
CA SER A 22 -7.82 3.21 27.06
C SER A 22 -8.48 3.68 25.77
N ASN A 23 -8.07 4.86 25.29
CA ASN A 23 -8.56 5.50 24.07
C ASN A 23 -10.09 5.43 23.90
N GLY A 24 -10.81 5.87 24.94
CA GLY A 24 -12.27 5.95 24.92
C GLY A 24 -13.00 4.61 25.03
N ILE A 25 -12.32 3.51 25.33
CA ILE A 25 -12.93 2.18 25.48
C ILE A 25 -12.46 1.54 26.80
N CYS A 26 -13.36 0.80 27.45
CA CYS A 26 -13.04 0.02 28.65
C CYS A 26 -12.60 -1.38 28.29
N ILE A 27 -11.44 -1.77 28.80
CA ILE A 27 -10.82 -3.07 28.56
C ILE A 27 -10.77 -3.80 29.90
N SER A 28 -11.30 -5.03 29.97
CA SER A 28 -11.20 -5.83 31.19
C SER A 28 -9.74 -6.12 31.50
N ILE A 29 -9.34 -5.84 32.74
CA ILE A 29 -7.96 -6.00 33.22
C ILE A 29 -7.49 -7.46 33.12
N GLU A 30 -8.41 -8.43 33.17
CA GLU A 30 -8.10 -9.86 33.02
C GLU A 30 -7.44 -10.21 31.67
N TYR A 31 -7.81 -9.46 30.62
CA TYR A 31 -7.31 -9.65 29.26
C TYR A 31 -6.13 -8.74 28.92
N ILE A 32 -5.83 -7.74 29.77
CA ILE A 32 -4.64 -6.91 29.66
C ILE A 32 -3.45 -7.72 30.19
N LYS A 33 -2.42 -7.82 29.38
CA LYS A 33 -1.20 -8.55 29.73
C LYS A 33 -0.02 -7.61 29.79
N ASP A 34 0.86 -7.87 30.75
CA ASP A 34 2.07 -7.08 30.90
C ASP A 34 2.93 -7.20 29.63
N PRO A 35 3.45 -6.07 29.12
CA PRO A 35 4.26 -6.05 27.91
C PRO A 35 5.58 -6.77 28.15
N THR A 36 5.73 -7.96 27.55
CA THR A 36 7.01 -8.65 27.42
C THR A 36 7.34 -8.85 25.95
N ASN A 37 8.63 -8.85 25.60
CA ASN A 37 9.04 -9.27 24.27
C ASN A 37 8.65 -10.74 24.07
N ASN A 38 8.03 -11.06 22.93
CA ASN A 38 7.68 -12.44 22.56
C ASN A 38 6.47 -13.03 23.33
N TYR A 39 5.37 -12.28 23.40
CA TYR A 39 4.13 -12.78 24.01
C TYR A 39 3.42 -13.83 23.13
N LEU A 40 2.83 -14.84 23.77
CA LEU A 40 2.03 -15.89 23.13
C LEU A 40 0.62 -15.92 23.75
N CYS A 41 -0.38 -15.58 22.95
CA CYS A 41 -1.78 -15.60 23.36
C CYS A 41 -2.40 -17.00 23.13
N THR A 42 -2.91 -17.65 24.19
CA THR A 42 -3.54 -18.99 24.09
C THR A 42 -5.05 -18.98 24.31
N SER A 43 -5.65 -17.85 24.69
CA SER A 43 -7.02 -17.76 25.24
C SER A 43 -8.08 -17.14 24.32
N GLY A 44 -7.83 -17.02 23.02
CA GLY A 44 -8.80 -16.50 22.04
C GLY A 44 -9.03 -14.98 22.05
N ILE A 45 -8.87 -14.30 23.20
CA ILE A 45 -8.80 -12.83 23.31
C ILE A 45 -7.43 -12.44 23.86
N CYS A 46 -6.76 -11.52 23.18
CA CYS A 46 -5.45 -11.02 23.57
C CYS A 46 -5.33 -9.51 23.41
N VAL A 47 -5.16 -8.81 24.54
CA VAL A 47 -4.94 -7.37 24.54
C VAL A 47 -3.53 -7.09 25.10
N LEU A 48 -2.69 -6.48 24.27
CA LEU A 48 -1.34 -6.07 24.66
C LEU A 48 -1.29 -4.55 24.81
N ASP A 49 -0.92 -4.10 26.01
CA ASP A 49 -0.86 -2.68 26.35
C ASP A 49 0.58 -2.20 26.55
N TYR A 50 1.11 -1.56 25.50
CA TYR A 50 2.39 -0.86 25.52
C TYR A 50 2.23 0.66 25.67
N SER A 51 1.03 1.19 25.93
CA SER A 51 0.76 2.64 25.94
C SER A 51 1.63 3.44 26.93
N LYS A 52 2.07 2.79 28.02
CA LYS A 52 2.96 3.36 29.04
C LYS A 52 4.40 2.84 28.96
N SER A 53 4.71 2.06 27.92
CA SER A 53 6.05 1.50 27.70
C SER A 53 6.96 2.58 27.11
N ASN A 54 8.25 2.54 27.48
CA ASN A 54 9.31 3.34 26.86
C ASN A 54 10.08 2.54 25.80
N GLN A 55 9.55 1.39 25.37
CA GLN A 55 10.17 0.57 24.33
C GLN A 55 9.96 1.21 22.96
N THR A 56 11.03 1.29 22.18
CA THR A 56 11.02 1.80 20.81
C THR A 56 10.94 0.69 19.76
N ASP A 57 11.07 -0.57 20.17
CA ASP A 57 10.96 -1.76 19.31
C ASP A 57 10.25 -2.88 20.08
N ILE A 58 9.21 -3.46 19.47
CA ILE A 58 8.48 -4.61 19.98
C ILE A 58 8.38 -5.73 18.94
N LYS A 59 8.47 -6.97 19.41
CA LYS A 59 8.33 -8.18 18.59
C LYS A 59 7.13 -9.01 19.06
N LEU A 60 6.25 -9.30 18.12
CA LEU A 60 4.97 -9.96 18.32
C LEU A 60 4.96 -11.31 17.57
N THR A 61 4.44 -12.36 18.21
CA THR A 61 4.50 -13.74 17.70
C THR A 61 3.17 -14.49 17.89
N SER A 62 2.05 -13.78 17.83
CA SER A 62 0.73 -14.36 18.04
C SER A 62 -0.37 -13.49 17.45
N HIS A 63 -1.55 -14.08 17.23
CA HIS A 63 -2.75 -13.32 16.90
C HIS A 63 -3.14 -12.39 18.06
N ILE A 64 -3.33 -11.11 17.76
CA ILE A 64 -3.63 -10.06 18.74
C ILE A 64 -5.04 -9.54 18.48
N THR A 65 -5.88 -9.55 19.50
CA THR A 65 -7.22 -8.99 19.41
C THR A 65 -7.16 -7.47 19.42
N SER A 66 -6.35 -6.89 20.32
CA SER A 66 -6.13 -5.46 20.36
C SER A 66 -4.72 -5.10 20.83
N LEU A 67 -4.14 -4.09 20.18
CA LEU A 67 -2.82 -3.56 20.48
C LEU A 67 -2.92 -2.08 20.84
N LEU A 68 -2.39 -1.71 22.00
CA LEU A 68 -2.28 -0.32 22.44
C LEU A 68 -0.80 0.04 22.42
N LEU A 69 -0.42 1.02 21.60
CA LEU A 69 0.95 1.47 21.44
C LEU A 69 1.19 2.82 22.12
N PRO A 70 2.45 3.12 22.50
CA PRO A 70 2.82 4.37 23.14
C PRO A 70 2.77 5.58 22.19
N PRO A 71 2.74 6.81 22.72
CA PRO A 71 2.65 8.05 21.93
C PRO A 71 3.99 8.50 21.31
N HIS A 72 5.09 7.79 21.55
CA HIS A 72 6.36 8.01 20.87
C HIS A 72 6.55 7.04 19.70
N GLU A 73 7.56 7.27 18.87
CA GLU A 73 7.95 6.36 17.79
C GLU A 73 8.18 4.93 18.31
N ILE A 74 7.55 3.98 17.64
CA ILE A 74 7.70 2.56 17.94
C ILE A 74 7.76 1.74 16.65
N ILE A 75 8.75 0.85 16.60
CA ILE A 75 8.88 -0.17 15.56
C ILE A 75 8.16 -1.43 16.04
N VAL A 76 7.27 -1.95 15.21
CA VAL A 76 6.48 -3.14 15.47
C VAL A 76 6.87 -4.20 14.44
N SER A 77 7.45 -5.30 14.92
CA SER A 77 7.76 -6.45 14.09
C SER A 77 6.82 -7.61 14.44
N ILE A 78 6.15 -8.18 13.44
CA ILE A 78 5.24 -9.32 13.63
C ILE A 78 5.80 -10.49 12.84
N ASN A 79 6.13 -11.57 13.55
CA ASN A 79 6.67 -12.78 12.93
C ASN A 79 5.56 -13.78 12.60
N ASP A 80 4.50 -13.79 13.41
CA ASP A 80 3.37 -14.70 13.26
C ASP A 80 2.10 -14.07 13.86
N GLY A 81 0.96 -14.42 13.28
CA GLY A 81 -0.36 -13.94 13.66
C GLY A 81 -0.80 -12.62 12.99
N ASP A 82 -2.10 -12.38 13.09
CA ASP A 82 -2.77 -11.18 12.59
C ASP A 82 -3.11 -10.24 13.75
N ILE A 83 -3.25 -8.95 13.45
CA ILE A 83 -3.77 -7.95 14.41
C ILE A 83 -5.20 -7.62 14.04
N ASN A 84 -6.14 -7.82 14.96
CA ASN A 84 -7.52 -7.44 14.71
C ASN A 84 -7.74 -5.91 14.86
N SER A 85 -7.23 -5.29 15.92
CA SER A 85 -7.33 -3.83 16.09
C SER A 85 -6.10 -3.19 16.70
N ILE A 86 -5.80 -1.96 16.27
CA ILE A 86 -4.85 -1.06 16.94
C ILE A 86 -5.62 0.14 17.47
N MET A 87 -5.50 0.38 18.78
CA MET A 87 -6.34 1.35 19.49
C MET A 87 -5.61 2.62 19.89
N SER A 88 -4.27 2.59 20.04
CA SER A 88 -3.46 3.76 20.36
C SER A 88 -2.10 3.71 19.68
N GLY A 89 -1.43 4.87 19.63
CA GLY A 89 -0.07 5.05 19.14
C GLY A 89 0.02 6.18 18.13
N ASP A 90 1.07 6.99 18.18
CA ASP A 90 1.16 8.23 17.39
C ASP A 90 2.06 8.07 16.16
N PHE A 91 3.19 7.36 16.30
CA PHE A 91 4.17 7.14 15.22
C PHE A 91 4.55 5.65 15.20
N ILE A 92 3.97 4.91 14.26
CA ILE A 92 4.07 3.44 14.24
C ILE A 92 4.74 2.99 12.95
N ILE A 93 5.83 2.25 13.07
CA ILE A 93 6.56 1.67 11.94
C ILE A 93 6.39 0.15 11.96
N PHE A 94 5.72 -0.41 10.97
CA PHE A 94 5.65 -1.85 10.75
C PHE A 94 6.81 -2.29 9.84
N SER A 95 7.74 -3.02 10.44
CA SER A 95 8.97 -3.48 9.77
C SER A 95 8.81 -4.80 9.02
N THR A 96 7.69 -5.51 9.22
CA THR A 96 7.35 -6.78 8.58
C THR A 96 5.97 -6.68 7.89
N LEU A 97 5.70 -7.60 6.95
CA LEU A 97 4.37 -7.70 6.35
C LEU A 97 3.36 -8.00 7.45
N VAL A 98 2.30 -7.20 7.52
CA VAL A 98 1.29 -7.32 8.55
C VAL A 98 -0.12 -7.41 7.98
N HIS A 99 -0.93 -8.25 8.60
CA HIS A 99 -2.36 -8.32 8.36
C HIS A 99 -3.10 -7.62 9.51
N ILE A 100 -3.86 -6.58 9.18
CA ILE A 100 -4.60 -5.77 10.15
C ILE A 100 -6.06 -5.64 9.74
N ASN A 101 -6.98 -6.07 10.60
CA ASN A 101 -8.40 -5.91 10.30
C ASN A 101 -8.84 -4.44 10.45
N SER A 102 -8.47 -3.76 11.53
CA SER A 102 -8.85 -2.37 11.72
C SER A 102 -7.81 -1.50 12.43
N ILE A 103 -7.65 -0.27 11.96
CA ILE A 103 -6.96 0.81 12.67
C ILE A 103 -7.86 2.03 12.64
N HIS A 104 -8.07 2.65 13.81
CA HIS A 104 -8.79 3.91 13.93
C HIS A 104 -7.98 4.88 14.79
N LEU A 105 -7.01 5.52 14.16
CA LEU A 105 -6.01 6.39 14.77
C LEU A 105 -5.88 7.71 14.00
N PRO A 106 -6.94 8.54 13.95
CA PRO A 106 -7.06 9.65 12.99
C PRO A 106 -6.00 10.75 13.11
N LEU A 107 -5.20 10.75 14.18
CA LEU A 107 -4.11 11.70 14.41
C LEU A 107 -2.71 11.12 14.16
N SER A 108 -2.63 9.81 13.92
CA SER A 108 -1.37 9.07 13.93
C SER A 108 -0.73 8.97 12.55
N THR A 109 0.58 8.76 12.56
CA THR A 109 1.41 8.48 11.38
C THR A 109 1.78 7.00 11.37
N LEU A 110 1.47 6.34 10.26
CA LEU A 110 1.74 4.92 10.05
C LEU A 110 2.78 4.76 8.94
N HIS A 111 3.74 3.87 9.12
CA HIS A 111 4.72 3.55 8.10
C HIS A 111 4.82 2.03 7.95
N TYR A 112 4.57 1.52 6.74
CA TYR A 112 4.65 0.10 6.41
C TYR A 112 5.81 -0.18 5.45
N GLN A 113 6.88 -0.76 5.97
CA GLN A 113 8.13 -1.00 5.22
C GLN A 113 8.05 -2.24 4.32
N LYS A 114 7.35 -3.28 4.77
CA LYS A 114 7.28 -4.59 4.08
C LYS A 114 5.89 -4.95 3.56
N GLY A 115 5.00 -3.96 3.52
CA GLY A 115 3.64 -4.10 3.03
C GLY A 115 2.59 -4.29 4.12
N LEU A 116 1.33 -4.17 3.69
CA LEU A 116 0.15 -4.18 4.55
C LEU A 116 -0.98 -4.93 3.87
N ASN A 117 -1.64 -5.83 4.58
CA ASN A 117 -2.97 -6.32 4.23
C ASN A 117 -3.99 -5.77 5.25
N GLY A 118 -4.69 -4.70 4.88
CA GLY A 118 -5.58 -3.95 5.74
C GLY A 118 -7.05 -4.04 5.31
N ASN A 119 -7.98 -4.26 6.22
CA ASN A 119 -9.40 -4.10 5.88
C ASN A 119 -9.85 -2.63 6.01
N VAL A 120 -9.70 -2.03 7.20
CA VAL A 120 -10.10 -0.62 7.43
C VAL A 120 -8.96 0.11 8.14
N ILE A 121 -8.41 1.13 7.49
CA ILE A 121 -7.32 1.93 8.03
C ILE A 121 -7.75 3.39 8.05
N GLU A 122 -7.83 3.99 9.24
CA GLU A 122 -8.03 5.42 9.43
C GLU A 122 -6.85 5.99 10.23
N CYS A 123 -6.16 6.95 9.64
CA CYS A 123 -4.97 7.60 10.21
C CYS A 123 -4.81 9.03 9.72
N ASN A 124 -3.89 9.81 10.30
CA ASN A 124 -3.57 11.14 9.75
C ASN A 124 -2.66 11.03 8.52
N SER A 125 -1.60 10.23 8.64
CA SER A 125 -0.61 10.02 7.57
C SER A 125 -0.25 8.55 7.45
N ILE A 126 -0.07 8.05 6.24
CA ILE A 126 0.39 6.69 5.97
C ILE A 126 1.47 6.70 4.89
N PHE A 127 2.59 6.03 5.16
CA PHE A 127 3.60 5.72 4.16
C PHE A 127 3.60 4.23 3.84
N LEU A 128 3.39 3.89 2.57
CA LEU A 128 3.43 2.53 2.05
C LEU A 128 4.67 2.37 1.15
N GLU A 129 5.72 1.75 1.67
CA GLU A 129 6.97 1.57 0.91
C GLU A 129 6.85 0.46 -0.15
N GLU A 130 6.26 -0.67 0.25
CA GLU A 130 6.13 -1.89 -0.55
C GLU A 130 4.65 -2.26 -0.79
N GLU A 131 4.40 -3.37 -1.49
CA GLU A 131 3.07 -3.85 -1.87
C GLU A 131 2.06 -3.82 -0.71
N SER A 132 0.84 -3.33 -0.99
CA SER A 132 -0.20 -3.23 0.02
C SER A 132 -1.56 -3.59 -0.57
N SER A 133 -2.39 -4.28 0.20
CA SER A 133 -3.78 -4.56 -0.12
C SER A 133 -4.66 -3.95 0.97
N ILE A 134 -5.35 -2.86 0.66
CA ILE A 134 -6.19 -2.13 1.62
C ILE A 134 -7.63 -2.06 1.10
N LYS A 135 -8.61 -2.54 1.87
CA LYS A 135 -10.01 -2.44 1.42
C LYS A 135 -10.56 -1.03 1.57
N THR A 136 -10.34 -0.37 2.70
CA THR A 136 -10.75 1.02 2.93
C THR A 136 -9.64 1.78 3.64
N LEU A 137 -9.20 2.89 3.04
CA LEU A 137 -8.24 3.82 3.60
C LEU A 137 -8.86 5.20 3.78
N LYS A 138 -8.71 5.79 4.96
CA LYS A 138 -9.00 7.19 5.23
C LYS A 138 -7.74 7.83 5.81
N SER A 139 -7.19 8.82 5.12
CA SER A 139 -5.99 9.51 5.56
C SER A 139 -5.92 10.91 4.96
N ASN A 140 -5.32 11.84 5.69
CA ASN A 140 -5.05 13.18 5.18
C ASN A 140 -3.78 13.21 4.32
N SER A 141 -2.86 12.26 4.51
CA SER A 141 -1.61 12.17 3.76
C SER A 141 -1.30 10.73 3.40
N ILE A 142 -1.27 10.42 2.11
CA ILE A 142 -0.93 9.09 1.60
C ILE A 142 0.39 9.21 0.84
N GLU A 143 1.42 8.62 1.38
CA GLU A 143 2.78 8.65 0.86
C GLU A 143 3.14 7.30 0.22
N LEU A 144 3.72 7.35 -0.98
CA LEU A 144 4.04 6.20 -1.81
C LEU A 144 5.43 6.37 -2.45
N ASN A 145 6.08 5.26 -2.80
CA ASN A 145 7.25 5.29 -3.69
C ASN A 145 6.81 5.16 -5.14
N TYR A 146 7.35 5.98 -6.03
CA TYR A 146 7.01 5.95 -7.47
C TYR A 146 7.21 4.54 -8.08
N GLN A 147 8.24 3.81 -7.66
CA GLN A 147 8.56 2.48 -8.20
C GLN A 147 7.63 1.36 -7.72
N SER A 148 6.94 1.54 -6.59
CA SER A 148 6.00 0.57 -6.03
C SER A 148 4.55 1.02 -6.11
N MET A 149 4.25 2.23 -6.60
CA MET A 149 2.89 2.79 -6.60
C MET A 149 1.84 1.88 -7.27
N ASN A 150 2.23 1.14 -8.31
CA ASN A 150 1.35 0.22 -9.05
C ASN A 150 1.18 -1.14 -8.37
N LYS A 151 1.90 -1.40 -7.27
CA LYS A 151 1.79 -2.61 -6.46
C LYS A 151 0.77 -2.46 -5.33
N HIS A 152 0.30 -1.25 -5.04
CA HIS A 152 -0.73 -1.07 -4.02
C HIS A 152 -2.12 -1.24 -4.63
N ASN A 153 -2.90 -2.12 -4.03
CA ASN A 153 -4.30 -2.34 -4.32
C ASN A 153 -5.15 -1.75 -3.19
N ILE A 154 -5.71 -0.56 -3.41
CA ILE A 154 -6.56 0.11 -2.44
C ILE A 154 -7.98 0.18 -3.01
N ASN A 155 -8.95 -0.55 -2.47
CA ASN A 155 -10.28 -0.61 -3.10
C ASN A 155 -11.05 0.71 -2.93
N THR A 156 -10.92 1.37 -1.77
CA THR A 156 -11.62 2.63 -1.49
C THR A 156 -10.75 3.58 -0.68
N VAL A 157 -10.66 4.82 -1.15
CA VAL A 157 -10.05 5.93 -0.42
C VAL A 157 -11.14 6.92 -0.02
N ILE A 158 -11.27 7.16 1.27
CA ILE A 158 -12.11 8.20 1.85
C ILE A 158 -11.28 9.47 1.96
N VAL A 159 -11.78 10.52 1.32
CA VAL A 159 -11.09 11.80 1.14
C VAL A 159 -11.77 12.84 2.02
N ASP A 160 -10.98 13.45 2.89
CA ASP A 160 -11.35 14.61 3.68
C ASP A 160 -10.75 15.89 3.04
N PHE A 161 -11.12 17.06 3.58
CA PHE A 161 -10.60 18.34 3.09
C PHE A 161 -9.06 18.38 3.24
N ASN A 162 -8.35 18.73 2.16
CA ASN A 162 -6.88 18.78 2.06
C ASN A 162 -6.17 17.42 2.13
N THR A 163 -6.75 16.37 1.57
CA THR A 163 -6.02 15.10 1.41
C THR A 163 -4.84 15.31 0.45
N THR A 164 -3.64 14.92 0.83
CA THR A 164 -2.44 15.03 0.00
C THR A 164 -1.94 13.65 -0.38
N ILE A 165 -1.69 13.43 -1.66
CA ILE A 165 -0.92 12.28 -2.14
C ILE A 165 0.53 12.75 -2.27
N LYS A 166 1.45 12.04 -1.62
CA LYS A 166 2.88 12.30 -1.68
C LYS A 166 3.57 11.17 -2.42
N ILE A 167 4.42 11.50 -3.39
CA ILE A 167 5.16 10.48 -4.15
C ILE A 167 6.64 10.76 -4.07
N HIS A 168 7.39 9.81 -3.53
CA HIS A 168 8.85 9.83 -3.55
C HIS A 168 9.36 9.55 -4.96
N VAL A 169 10.17 10.47 -5.48
CA VAL A 169 10.71 10.42 -6.84
C VAL A 169 12.16 10.87 -6.86
N ASN A 170 12.92 10.38 -7.84
CA ASN A 170 14.19 10.99 -8.23
C ASN A 170 13.99 12.06 -9.32
N GLU A 171 15.05 12.81 -9.63
CA GLU A 171 15.02 13.89 -10.64
C GLU A 171 14.63 13.42 -12.06
N GLY A 172 14.91 12.16 -12.41
CA GLY A 172 14.48 11.58 -13.68
C GLY A 172 12.98 11.29 -13.71
N GLU A 173 12.47 10.68 -12.63
CA GLU A 173 11.05 10.37 -12.44
C GLU A 173 10.21 11.65 -12.35
N LYS A 174 10.72 12.69 -11.66
CA LYS A 174 10.12 14.03 -11.63
C LYS A 174 9.88 14.57 -13.03
N LYS A 175 10.90 14.55 -13.90
CA LYS A 175 10.78 15.04 -15.28
C LYS A 175 9.75 14.26 -16.10
N ASP A 176 9.61 12.97 -15.83
CA ASP A 176 8.63 12.13 -16.49
C ASP A 176 7.21 12.47 -16.04
N ILE A 177 6.99 12.60 -14.73
CA ILE A 177 5.73 13.08 -14.14
C ILE A 177 5.41 14.49 -14.65
N GLU A 178 6.41 15.36 -14.74
CA GLU A 178 6.26 16.74 -15.23
C GLU A 178 5.66 16.80 -16.63
N LYS A 179 6.00 15.81 -17.46
CA LYS A 179 5.59 15.74 -18.86
C LYS A 179 4.30 14.94 -19.07
N HIS A 180 4.09 13.87 -18.32
CA HIS A 180 3.04 12.89 -18.58
C HIS A 180 1.99 12.79 -17.47
N GLY A 181 2.20 13.47 -16.33
CA GLY A 181 1.43 13.25 -15.12
C GLY A 181 1.77 11.93 -14.42
N VAL A 182 0.97 11.57 -13.43
CA VAL A 182 1.12 10.30 -12.71
C VAL A 182 -0.21 9.58 -12.61
N TYR A 183 -0.21 8.31 -12.95
CA TYR A 183 -1.37 7.42 -12.88
C TYR A 183 -1.12 6.44 -11.74
N PHE A 184 -2.11 6.28 -10.87
CA PHE A 184 -1.93 5.52 -9.65
C PHE A 184 -3.26 4.92 -9.18
N LEU A 185 -3.14 3.87 -8.36
CA LEU A 185 -4.26 3.25 -7.66
C LEU A 185 -5.37 2.78 -8.62
N GLU A 186 -5.00 1.80 -9.44
CA GLU A 186 -5.94 1.15 -10.36
C GLU A 186 -7.11 0.52 -9.59
N ASN A 187 -8.31 0.65 -10.15
CA ASN A 187 -9.58 0.17 -9.62
C ASN A 187 -9.94 0.73 -8.23
N THR A 188 -9.31 1.84 -7.83
CA THR A 188 -9.62 2.52 -6.57
C THR A 188 -10.79 3.46 -6.71
N LYS A 189 -11.76 3.32 -5.79
CA LYS A 189 -12.87 4.25 -5.67
C LYS A 189 -12.54 5.36 -4.67
N PHE A 190 -12.54 6.60 -5.13
CA PHE A 190 -12.44 7.76 -4.25
C PHE A 190 -13.84 8.21 -3.83
N ILE A 191 -14.03 8.45 -2.54
CA ILE A 191 -15.29 8.99 -1.98
C ILE A 191 -14.99 10.12 -1.01
N SER A 192 -15.81 11.17 -1.00
CA SER A 192 -15.71 12.22 0.01
C SER A 192 -16.50 11.86 1.27
N SER A 193 -15.92 12.09 2.45
CA SER A 193 -16.63 11.95 3.73
C SER A 193 -17.85 12.88 3.83
N ASN A 194 -17.74 14.09 3.28
CA ASN A 194 -18.80 15.11 3.24
C ASN A 194 -19.78 14.92 2.09
N LYS A 195 -19.70 13.80 1.35
CA LYS A 195 -20.56 13.46 0.21
C LYS A 195 -20.57 14.52 -0.91
N THR A 196 -19.53 15.35 -1.02
CA THR A 196 -19.35 16.17 -2.22
C THR A 196 -18.92 15.29 -3.38
N ASN A 197 -19.41 15.64 -4.57
CA ASN A 197 -19.01 14.97 -5.81
C ASN A 197 -17.69 15.54 -6.36
N ASN A 198 -17.24 16.71 -5.88
CA ASN A 198 -16.05 17.37 -6.40
C ASN A 198 -14.80 16.95 -5.64
N ILE A 199 -14.42 15.68 -5.79
CA ILE A 199 -13.25 15.10 -5.10
C ILE A 199 -11.94 15.77 -5.56
N SER A 200 -11.88 16.23 -6.82
CA SER A 200 -10.71 16.86 -7.41
C SER A 200 -10.22 18.11 -6.69
N GLU A 201 -11.10 18.83 -5.99
CA GLU A 201 -10.74 20.01 -5.18
C GLU A 201 -10.24 19.64 -3.78
N LEU A 202 -10.42 18.39 -3.36
CA LEU A 202 -10.06 17.93 -2.02
C LEU A 202 -8.70 17.24 -1.98
N ILE A 203 -8.10 16.94 -3.13
CA ILE A 203 -6.86 16.19 -3.24
C ILE A 203 -5.78 17.00 -3.99
N SER A 204 -4.59 17.07 -3.40
CA SER A 204 -3.39 17.62 -4.01
C SER A 204 -2.30 16.55 -4.20
N LEU A 205 -1.33 16.84 -5.07
CA LEU A 205 -0.13 16.03 -5.27
C LEU A 205 1.10 16.80 -4.80
N ASN A 206 1.91 16.15 -3.97
CA ASN A 206 3.25 16.60 -3.64
C ASN A 206 4.28 15.55 -4.10
N LEU A 207 5.40 16.02 -4.64
CA LEU A 207 6.55 15.18 -4.97
C LEU A 207 7.62 15.36 -3.91
N ILE A 208 8.20 14.26 -3.43
CA ILE A 208 9.30 14.27 -2.47
C ILE A 208 10.59 13.89 -3.21
N ILE A 209 11.60 14.77 -3.15
CA ILE A 209 12.91 14.58 -3.79
C ILE A 209 13.99 14.77 -2.72
N GLY A 210 14.56 13.66 -2.25
CA GLY A 210 15.45 13.70 -1.10
C GLY A 210 14.68 14.19 0.13
N GLU A 211 15.04 15.38 0.63
CA GLU A 211 14.38 16.03 1.78
C GLU A 211 13.41 17.15 1.36
N GLU A 212 13.32 17.48 0.07
CA GLU A 212 12.46 18.55 -0.42
C GLU A 212 11.07 18.03 -0.81
N GLU A 213 10.02 18.73 -0.37
CA GLU A 213 8.63 18.47 -0.73
C GLU A 213 8.12 19.59 -1.65
N ILE A 214 7.65 19.24 -2.84
CA ILE A 214 7.20 20.17 -3.87
C ILE A 214 5.73 19.91 -4.19
N THR A 215 4.87 20.91 -3.97
CA THR A 215 3.49 20.85 -4.42
C THR A 215 3.39 21.09 -5.93
N VAL A 216 2.68 20.19 -6.60
CA VAL A 216 2.52 20.24 -8.06
C VAL A 216 1.08 20.66 -8.39
N PRO A 217 0.87 21.67 -9.26
CA PRO A 217 -0.46 22.22 -9.55
C PRO A 217 -1.23 21.33 -10.57
N TYR A 218 -1.38 20.05 -10.27
CA TYR A 218 -2.01 19.08 -11.16
C TYR A 218 -3.49 18.86 -10.87
N TYR A 219 -4.21 18.53 -11.92
CA TYR A 219 -5.61 18.18 -11.84
C TYR A 219 -5.74 16.72 -11.42
N PHE A 220 -6.38 16.49 -10.27
CA PHE A 220 -6.78 15.14 -9.90
C PHE A 220 -8.00 14.71 -10.71
N ILE A 221 -7.89 13.61 -11.42
CA ILE A 221 -8.94 13.07 -12.29
C ILE A 221 -9.19 11.63 -11.89
N THR A 222 -10.46 11.33 -11.59
CA THR A 222 -10.91 9.97 -11.30
C THR A 222 -11.66 9.39 -12.49
N ASN A 223 -11.88 8.08 -12.47
CA ASN A 223 -12.68 7.36 -13.46
C ASN A 223 -12.12 7.40 -14.90
N LEU A 224 -10.82 7.61 -15.05
CA LEU A 224 -10.14 7.48 -16.33
C LEU A 224 -10.20 6.02 -16.81
N CYS A 225 -10.08 5.83 -18.12
CA CYS A 225 -9.97 4.51 -18.74
C CYS A 225 -11.15 3.58 -18.47
N ASN A 226 -12.37 4.05 -18.78
CA ASN A 226 -13.61 3.34 -18.46
C ASN A 226 -13.73 3.02 -16.96
N ASN A 227 -13.49 4.02 -16.11
CA ASN A 227 -13.58 3.91 -14.65
C ASN A 227 -12.56 2.96 -14.01
N ARG A 228 -11.39 2.77 -14.64
CA ARG A 228 -10.36 1.85 -14.16
C ARG A 228 -9.26 2.51 -13.36
N THR A 229 -9.01 3.80 -13.51
CA THR A 229 -7.88 4.44 -12.83
C THR A 229 -8.14 5.89 -12.47
N SER A 230 -7.30 6.41 -11.57
CA SER A 230 -7.16 7.83 -11.28
C SER A 230 -5.78 8.32 -11.71
N ALA A 231 -5.64 9.63 -11.88
CA ALA A 231 -4.38 10.26 -12.24
C ALA A 231 -4.31 11.70 -11.73
N PHE A 232 -3.09 12.21 -11.60
CA PHE A 232 -2.80 13.63 -11.57
C PHE A 232 -2.17 14.03 -12.89
N LEU A 233 -2.83 14.92 -13.64
CA LEU A 233 -2.37 15.36 -14.95
C LEU A 233 -2.05 16.86 -14.95
N PRO A 234 -1.03 17.29 -15.71
CA PRO A 234 -0.71 18.72 -15.88
C PRO A 234 -1.83 19.49 -16.59
N GLU A 235 -2.61 18.80 -17.43
CA GLU A 235 -3.71 19.37 -18.19
C GLU A 235 -4.95 18.45 -18.12
N ILE A 236 -6.12 19.07 -18.26
CA ILE A 236 -7.40 18.36 -18.28
C ILE A 236 -7.59 17.74 -19.68
N PRO A 237 -7.77 16.41 -19.80
CA PRO A 237 -7.99 15.74 -21.09
C PRO A 237 -9.37 16.07 -21.66
N GLU A 238 -9.48 16.11 -22.99
CA GLU A 238 -10.73 16.43 -23.70
C GLU A 238 -11.86 15.42 -23.44
N ASP A 239 -11.53 14.12 -23.31
CA ASP A 239 -12.48 13.06 -22.94
C ASP A 239 -11.91 12.12 -21.87
N TYR A 240 -12.33 12.30 -20.63
CA TYR A 240 -11.90 11.49 -19.48
C TYR A 240 -12.18 9.99 -19.64
N LYS A 241 -13.23 9.59 -20.38
CA LYS A 241 -13.62 8.17 -20.45
C LYS A 241 -12.72 7.36 -21.37
N THR A 242 -12.21 8.00 -22.43
CA THR A 242 -11.44 7.36 -23.50
C THR A 242 -9.97 7.73 -23.52
N SER A 243 -9.58 8.79 -22.79
CA SER A 243 -8.18 9.21 -22.67
C SER A 243 -7.39 8.26 -21.76
N CYS A 244 -6.84 7.22 -22.38
CA CYS A 244 -5.85 6.33 -21.77
C CYS A 244 -4.54 6.46 -22.52
N PRO A 245 -3.41 6.63 -21.82
CA PRO A 245 -2.13 6.45 -22.47
C PRO A 245 -1.93 4.97 -22.81
N ASP A 246 -1.57 4.69 -24.06
CA ASP A 246 -1.33 3.33 -24.55
C ASP A 246 -0.27 2.58 -23.73
N TYR A 247 0.65 3.28 -23.06
CA TYR A 247 1.76 2.71 -22.30
C TYR A 247 1.40 2.18 -20.90
N ILE A 248 0.24 2.54 -20.34
CA ILE A 248 -0.14 2.16 -18.95
C ILE A 248 -0.66 0.73 -18.87
N PHE A 249 -1.34 0.26 -19.92
CA PHE A 249 -1.85 -1.12 -19.98
C PHE A 249 -0.88 -2.11 -20.63
N VAL A 250 0.31 -1.65 -21.05
CA VAL A 250 1.37 -2.55 -21.47
C VAL A 250 1.98 -3.14 -20.21
N LYS A 251 1.36 -4.21 -19.70
CA LYS A 251 2.11 -5.25 -18.97
C LYS A 251 3.46 -5.36 -19.67
N PRO A 252 4.62 -5.32 -18.97
CA PRO A 252 5.91 -5.40 -19.62
C PRO A 252 5.80 -6.57 -20.57
N THR A 253 5.71 -6.28 -21.87
CA THR A 253 5.60 -7.32 -22.88
C THR A 253 6.89 -8.04 -22.65
N THR A 254 6.79 -9.25 -22.06
CA THR A 254 7.92 -10.13 -21.79
C THR A 254 8.78 -10.03 -23.03
N SER A 255 9.90 -9.33 -22.89
CA SER A 255 10.57 -8.71 -24.03
C SER A 255 10.65 -9.76 -25.13
N LEU A 256 10.18 -9.44 -26.34
CA LEU A 256 10.12 -10.41 -27.44
C LEU A 256 11.52 -10.88 -27.89
N TRP A 257 12.58 -10.53 -27.15
CA TRP A 257 13.93 -11.06 -27.29
C TRP A 257 13.97 -12.59 -27.30
N TRP A 258 13.09 -13.27 -26.57
CA TRP A 258 13.03 -14.74 -26.62
C TRP A 258 12.44 -15.25 -27.94
N VAL A 259 11.52 -14.52 -28.57
CA VAL A 259 10.99 -14.83 -29.91
C VAL A 259 12.05 -14.59 -30.98
N SER A 260 12.80 -13.48 -30.91
CA SER A 260 13.89 -13.25 -31.85
C SER A 260 15.04 -14.25 -31.68
N ALA A 261 15.37 -14.63 -30.44
CA ALA A 261 16.37 -15.66 -30.15
C ALA A 261 15.94 -17.05 -30.63
N THR A 262 14.68 -17.44 -30.44
CA THR A 262 14.17 -18.74 -30.91
C THR A 262 14.13 -18.82 -32.44
N VAL A 263 13.72 -17.75 -33.13
CA VAL A 263 13.77 -17.67 -34.59
C VAL A 263 15.21 -17.81 -35.11
N LEU A 264 16.17 -17.14 -34.47
CA LEU A 264 17.59 -17.24 -34.85
C LEU A 264 18.13 -18.67 -34.69
N ILE A 265 17.82 -19.34 -33.59
CA ILE A 265 18.22 -20.73 -33.33
C ILE A 265 17.65 -21.68 -34.40
N VAL A 266 16.37 -21.53 -34.74
CA VAL A 266 15.72 -22.35 -35.78
C VAL A 266 16.38 -22.13 -37.15
N CYS A 267 16.70 -20.88 -37.50
CA CYS A 267 17.42 -20.57 -38.74
C CYS A 267 18.80 -21.24 -38.79
N ILE A 268 19.57 -21.21 -37.69
CA ILE A 268 20.89 -21.86 -37.61
C ILE A 268 20.75 -23.38 -37.82
N ILE A 269 19.78 -24.01 -37.15
CA ILE A 269 19.53 -25.46 -37.28
C ILE A 269 19.19 -25.82 -38.73
N CYS A 270 18.32 -25.04 -39.39
CA CYS A 270 17.96 -25.27 -40.79
C CYS A 270 19.18 -25.19 -41.72
N VAL A 271 20.07 -24.21 -41.52
CA VAL A 271 21.32 -24.08 -42.31
C VAL A 271 22.23 -25.30 -42.11
N PHE A 272 22.38 -25.78 -40.87
CA PHE A 272 23.17 -26.98 -40.58
C PHE A 272 22.59 -28.23 -41.24
N ILE A 273 21.28 -28.46 -41.14
CA ILE A 273 20.60 -29.60 -41.78
C ILE A 273 20.79 -29.53 -43.29
N PHE A 274 20.60 -28.35 -43.89
CA PHE A 274 20.76 -28.18 -45.33
C PHE A 274 22.20 -28.43 -45.78
N GLY A 275 23.19 -27.95 -45.01
CA GLY A 275 24.61 -28.20 -45.26
C GLY A 275 24.99 -29.68 -45.18
N ILE A 276 24.44 -30.41 -44.21
CA ILE A 276 24.64 -31.87 -44.08
C ILE A 276 24.02 -32.59 -45.27
N CYS A 277 22.75 -32.31 -45.60
CA CYS A 277 22.08 -32.92 -46.75
C CYS A 277 22.81 -32.65 -48.06
N PHE A 278 23.30 -31.42 -48.26
CA PHE A 278 24.05 -31.04 -49.44
C PHE A 278 25.41 -31.74 -49.52
N SER A 279 26.11 -31.89 -48.39
CA SER A 279 27.38 -32.61 -48.32
C SER A 279 27.21 -34.10 -48.61
N ILE A 280 26.15 -34.72 -48.05
CA ILE A 280 25.79 -36.12 -48.35
C ILE A 280 25.45 -36.28 -49.83
N TYR A 281 24.68 -35.36 -50.40
CA TYR A 281 24.33 -35.37 -51.82
C TYR A 281 25.59 -35.30 -52.72
N LEU A 282 26.52 -34.39 -52.42
CA LEU A 282 27.79 -34.28 -53.16
C LEU A 282 28.65 -35.54 -53.03
N TYR A 283 28.71 -36.14 -51.83
CA TYR A 283 29.46 -37.38 -51.61
C TYR A 283 28.92 -38.55 -52.43
N PHE A 284 27.60 -38.73 -52.48
CA PHE A 284 27.00 -39.78 -53.33
C PHE A 284 27.13 -39.48 -54.82
N LYS A 285 27.08 -38.20 -55.22
CA LYS A 285 27.27 -37.80 -56.61
C LYS A 285 28.70 -38.07 -57.10
N SER A 286 29.72 -37.81 -56.29
CA SER A 286 31.12 -38.04 -56.69
C SER A 286 31.53 -39.52 -56.65
N ARG A 287 30.76 -40.38 -55.98
CA ARG A 287 31.03 -41.83 -55.89
C ARG A 287 30.37 -42.64 -57.02
N ASN A 288 29.38 -42.05 -57.70
CA ASN A 288 28.67 -42.63 -58.84
C ASN A 288 29.15 -42.09 -60.21
N GLN A 289 30.27 -41.37 -60.24
CA GLN A 289 31.05 -41.04 -61.45
C GLN A 289 32.36 -41.81 -61.44
#